data_AF-A0A9E3B4C2-F1
#
_entry.id   AF-A0A9E3B4C2-F1
#
_cell.length_a   1.000
_cell.length_b   1.000
_cell.length_c   1.000
_cell.angle_alpha   90.00
_cell.angle_beta   90.00
_cell.angle_gamma   90.00
#
_symmetry.space_group_name_H-M   'P 1'
#
loop_
_entity.id
_entity.type
_entity.pdbx_description
1 polymer ?
#
loop_
_entity_poly.entity_id
_entity_poly.type
_entity_poly.pdbx_seq_one_letter_code
_entity_poly.pdbx_strand_id
1 'polypeptide(L)' 'MSQRFIQLYEQEYLSHFDSRLFITQIHGETGTICLFCVEREPDACHRSLVAHRLEQDLGLHVTHIR' A
#
# COMPACT_ATOMS: atom_id res chain seq x y z
N MET A 1 -4.68 -6.20 12.02
CA MET A 1 -3.58 -7.19 11.89
C MET A 1 -2.81 -7.30 13.21
N SER A 2 -2.05 -8.39 13.44
CA SER A 2 -1.20 -8.49 14.65
C SER A 2 0.06 -7.62 14.52
N GLN A 3 0.61 -7.16 15.65
CA GLN A 3 1.84 -6.36 15.64
C GLN A 3 3.02 -7.10 15.01
N ARG A 4 3.12 -8.42 15.27
CA ARG A 4 4.18 -9.25 14.70
C ARG A 4 4.09 -9.33 13.17
N PHE A 5 2.87 -9.41 12.63
CA PHE A 5 2.66 -9.40 11.18
C PHE A 5 3.12 -8.07 10.57
N ILE A 6 2.74 -6.94 11.16
CA ILE A 6 3.12 -5.61 10.68
C ILE A 6 4.64 -5.47 10.64
N GLN A 7 5.32 -5.78 11.76
CA GLN A 7 6.78 -5.69 11.84
C GLN A 7 7.49 -6.55 10.80
N LEU A 8 7.07 -7.81 10.64
CA LEU A 8 7.66 -8.70 9.65
C LEU A 8 7.37 -8.22 8.23
N TYR A 9 6.16 -7.73 7.96
CA TYR A 9 5.81 -7.24 6.63
C TYR A 9 6.66 -6.02 6.24
N GLU A 10 6.86 -5.11 7.18
CA GLU A 10 7.72 -3.95 7.00
C GLU A 10 9.18 -4.36 6.76
N GLN A 11 9.71 -5.29 7.57
CA GLN A 11 11.10 -5.72 7.49
C GLN A 11 11.42 -6.56 6.26
N GLU A 12 10.53 -7.48 5.88
CA GLU A 12 10.79 -8.47 4.83
C GLU A 12 10.34 -8.00 3.45
N TYR A 13 9.31 -7.15 3.37
CA TYR A 13 8.73 -6.71 2.08
C TYR A 13 8.90 -5.20 1.85
N LEU A 14 8.46 -4.34 2.77
CA LEU A 14 8.49 -2.89 2.53
C LEU A 14 9.90 -2.29 2.58
N SER A 15 10.85 -2.92 3.27
CA SER A 15 12.26 -2.50 3.29
C SER A 15 12.91 -2.54 1.89
N HIS A 16 12.43 -3.41 1.02
CA HIS A 16 12.93 -3.61 -0.34
C HIS A 16 11.97 -3.09 -1.42
N PHE A 17 10.81 -2.56 -1.03
CA PHE A 17 9.80 -2.03 -1.94
C PHE A 17 10.17 -0.62 -2.43
N ASP A 18 10.26 -0.45 -3.75
CA ASP A 18 10.47 0.84 -4.41
C ASP A 18 9.15 1.40 -4.93
N SER A 19 8.59 2.35 -4.18
CA SER A 19 7.34 3.03 -4.50
C SER A 19 7.38 3.80 -5.82
N ARG A 20 8.54 4.36 -6.21
CA ARG A 20 8.68 5.12 -7.45
C ARG A 20 8.67 4.18 -8.64
N LEU A 21 9.45 3.11 -8.58
CA LEU A 21 9.44 2.07 -9.61
C LEU A 21 8.05 1.47 -9.75
N PHE A 22 7.39 1.14 -8.64
CA PHE A 22 6.04 0.58 -8.63
C PHE A 22 5.04 1.46 -9.40
N ILE A 23 5.00 2.76 -9.12
CA ILE A 23 4.08 3.67 -9.83
C ILE A 23 4.42 3.80 -11.32
N THR A 24 5.71 3.81 -11.69
CA THR A 24 6.09 3.89 -13.11
C THR A 24 5.68 2.68 -13.93
N GLN A 25 5.42 1.54 -13.30
CA GLN A 25 4.96 0.31 -13.94
C GLN A 25 3.43 0.30 -14.16
N ILE A 26 2.69 1.22 -13.55
CA ILE A 26 1.25 1.33 -13.75
C ILE A 26 1.01 2.14 -15.02
N HIS A 27 0.44 1.47 -16.02
CA HIS A 27 0.09 2.08 -17.30
C HIS A 27 -1.41 2.33 -17.39
N GLY A 28 -1.82 3.55 -17.74
CA GLY A 28 -3.21 3.93 -17.88
C GLY A 28 -3.39 5.44 -17.96
N GLU A 29 -4.52 5.87 -18.53
CA GLU A 29 -4.83 7.30 -18.71
C GLU A 29 -5.42 7.95 -17.44
N THR A 30 -5.79 7.15 -16.43
CA THR A 30 -6.50 7.63 -15.24
C THR A 30 -5.58 7.75 -14.03
N GLY A 31 -5.61 8.92 -13.36
CA GLY A 31 -4.72 9.29 -12.25
C GLY A 31 -5.08 8.72 -10.88
N THR A 32 -6.01 7.76 -10.80
CA THR A 32 -6.45 7.17 -9.52
C THR A 32 -6.18 5.68 -9.52
N ILE A 33 -5.44 5.22 -8.50
CA ILE A 33 -5.10 3.80 -8.30
C ILE A 33 -5.89 3.29 -7.11
N CYS A 34 -6.52 2.12 -7.27
CA CYS A 34 -7.22 1.43 -6.20
C CYS A 34 -6.50 0.13 -5.83
N LEU A 35 -6.22 -0.07 -4.53
CA LEU A 35 -5.65 -1.31 -4.01
C LEU A 35 -6.77 -2.28 -3.60
N PHE A 36 -6.88 -3.40 -4.31
CA PHE A 36 -7.88 -4.43 -4.02
C PHE A 36 -7.35 -5.48 -3.04
N CYS A 37 -8.24 -5.98 -2.19
CA CYS A 37 -7.99 -7.10 -1.28
C CYS A 37 -9.31 -7.81 -0.97
N VAL A 38 -9.26 -9.00 -0.38
CA VAL A 38 -10.47 -9.79 -0.09
C VAL A 38 -11.14 -9.37 1.23
N GLU A 39 -10.39 -8.71 2.11
CA GLU A 39 -10.87 -8.22 3.40
C GLU A 39 -11.73 -6.96 3.24
N ARG A 40 -12.82 -6.93 4.01
CA ARG A 40 -13.72 -5.77 4.11
C ARG A 40 -13.00 -4.56 4.70
N GLU A 41 -12.45 -4.71 5.90
CA GLU A 41 -11.82 -3.61 6.64
C GLU A 41 -10.38 -3.40 6.15
N PRO A 42 -9.98 -2.19 5.71
CA PRO A 42 -8.61 -1.93 5.26
C PRO A 42 -7.53 -2.32 6.26
N ASP A 43 -7.78 -2.06 7.55
CA ASP A 43 -6.81 -2.31 8.62
C ASP A 43 -6.71 -3.79 9.01
N ALA A 44 -7.54 -4.65 8.40
CA ALA A 44 -7.48 -6.09 8.56
C ALA A 44 -6.44 -6.74 7.64
N CYS A 45 -5.95 -6.05 6.60
CA CYS A 45 -5.01 -6.62 5.63
C CYS A 45 -3.81 -5.71 5.32
N HIS A 46 -2.84 -6.26 4.59
CA HIS A 46 -1.57 -5.57 4.29
C HIS A 46 -1.75 -4.35 3.37
N ARG A 47 -2.91 -4.16 2.74
CA ARG A 47 -3.16 -3.02 1.84
C ARG A 47 -3.02 -1.67 2.55
N SER A 48 -3.39 -1.58 3.83
CA SER A 48 -3.19 -0.34 4.60
C SER A 48 -1.70 -0.02 4.80
N LEU A 49 -0.85 -1.05 4.96
CA LEU A 49 0.61 -0.85 5.10
C LEU A 49 1.22 -0.34 3.79
N VAL A 50 0.84 -0.96 2.66
CA VAL A 50 1.30 -0.53 1.33
C VAL A 50 0.79 0.87 1.00
N ALA A 51 -0.49 1.16 1.26
CA ALA A 51 -1.06 2.48 1.03
C ALA A 51 -0.33 3.58 1.83
N HIS A 52 -0.07 3.33 3.12
CA HIS A 52 0.68 4.27 3.95
C HIS A 52 2.10 4.49 3.45
N ARG A 53 2.80 3.42 3.02
CA ARG A 53 4.14 3.55 2.44
C ARG A 53 4.13 4.39 1.15
N LEU A 54 3.15 4.18 0.27
CA LEU A 54 3.00 4.96 -0.96
C LEU A 54 2.68 6.44 -0.66
N GLU A 55 1.83 6.72 0.33
CA GLU A 55 1.56 8.08 0.80
C GLU A 55 2.84 8.78 1.26
N GLN A 56 3.64 8.11 2.10
CA GLN A 56 4.90 8.65 2.61
C GLN A 56 5.96 8.88 1.52
N ASP A 57 6.17 7.89 0.65
CA ASP A 57 7.25 7.95 -0.34
C ASP A 57 6.96 8.91 -1.50
N LEU A 58 5.68 9.10 -1.83
CA LEU A 58 5.25 9.79 -3.05
C LEU A 58 4.39 11.04 -2.78
N GLY A 59 3.97 11.29 -1.54
CA GLY A 59 3.11 12.44 -1.20
C GLY A 59 1.69 12.32 -1.76
N LEU A 60 1.21 11.10 -1.96
CA LEU A 60 -0.13 10.83 -2.48
C LEU A 60 -1.18 10.95 -1.38
N HIS A 61 -2.42 11.28 -1.74
CA HIS A 61 -3.54 11.23 -0.80
C HIS A 61 -4.17 9.83 -0.79
N VAL A 62 -4.20 9.17 0.36
CA VAL A 62 -4.85 7.86 0.53
C VAL A 62 -6.26 8.02 1.08
N THR A 63 -7.22 7.42 0.37
CA THR A 63 -8.61 7.30 0.81
C THR A 63 -8.99 5.83 0.96
N HIS A 64 -9.48 5.44 2.13
CA HIS A 64 -10.03 4.11 2.36
C HIS A 64 -11.49 4.03 1.89
N ILE A 65 -11.74 3.22 0.87
CA ILE A 65 -13.09 2.93 0.38
C ILE A 65 -13.74 1.91 1.32
N ARG A 66 -14.95 2.20 1.81
CA ARG A 66 -15.74 1.40 2.76
C ARG A 66 -17.02 0.89 2.14
#